data_AF-A0A3D6DY64-F1
#
_entry.id   AF-A0A3D6DY64-F1
#
_cell.length_a   1.000
_cell.length_b   1.000
_cell.length_c   1.000
_cell.angle_alpha   90.00
_cell.angle_beta   90.00
_cell.angle_gamma   90.00
#
_symmetry.space_group_name_H-M   'P 1'
#
loop_
_entity.id
_entity.type
_entity.pdbx_description
1 polymer ?
#
loop_
_entity_poly.entity_id
_entity_poly.type
_entity_poly.pdbx_seq_one_letter_code
_entity_poly.pdbx_strand_id
1 'polypeptide(L)'
;LNSGKQDPQFYRRMWDTILAGRVWTGELINRRKNGSLYAEALTISPVTDGNGRIQHFVAIKQDISERKANEERVQHLAHHDQLTDLPNRSLLSDRLFQALAQARRDRGTVALMFLDLDSFKPVNDTLGHDIGDLLLKEVALRLQNCVPRESDTVARLGGDEFVILLAQIEKAADAVVVAGKLLAALERPFLIGPHRISISGSIGIAVYPQHGDEVNQLLKNADIAMYHAKKAGRNCYRFFREVTETAGV
;
A
#
# COMPACT_ATOMS: atom_id res chain seq x y z
N LEU A 1 -4.65 -26.10 -23.90
CA LEU A 1 -4.12 -25.25 -25.00
C LEU A 1 -2.95 -24.47 -24.42
N ASN A 2 -1.80 -24.40 -25.11
CA ASN A 2 -0.63 -23.69 -24.59
C ASN A 2 -1.03 -22.23 -24.23
N SER A 3 -0.72 -21.80 -23.01
CA SER A 3 -1.05 -20.45 -22.53
C SER A 3 -0.10 -19.39 -23.09
N GLY A 4 1.10 -19.80 -23.54
CA GLY A 4 2.18 -18.91 -23.95
C GLY A 4 2.88 -18.19 -22.78
N LYS A 5 2.58 -18.54 -21.53
CA LYS A 5 3.15 -17.89 -20.33
C LYS A 5 4.40 -18.57 -19.80
N GLN A 6 4.70 -19.77 -20.26
CA GLN A 6 5.88 -20.54 -19.89
C GLN A 6 6.90 -20.46 -21.02
N ASP A 7 8.16 -20.21 -20.65
CA ASP A 7 9.28 -20.21 -21.59
C ASP A 7 9.50 -21.62 -22.21
N PRO A 8 9.94 -21.76 -23.47
CA PRO A 8 10.23 -23.06 -24.08
C PRO A 8 11.20 -23.96 -23.29
N GLN A 9 12.12 -23.42 -22.50
CA GLN A 9 12.98 -24.25 -21.63
C GLN A 9 12.21 -24.95 -20.51
N PHE A 10 11.09 -24.37 -20.06
CA PHE A 10 10.21 -25.01 -19.07
C PHE A 10 9.67 -26.34 -19.61
N TYR A 11 9.11 -26.31 -20.82
CA TYR A 11 8.53 -27.50 -21.44
C TYR A 11 9.60 -28.53 -21.79
N ARG A 12 10.79 -28.11 -22.23
CA ARG A 12 11.93 -29.03 -22.45
C ARG A 12 12.28 -29.79 -21.17
N ARG A 13 12.48 -29.09 -20.05
CA ARG A 13 12.78 -29.72 -18.75
C ARG A 13 11.68 -30.70 -18.31
N MET A 14 10.41 -30.36 -18.54
CA MET A 14 9.28 -31.25 -18.25
C MET A 14 9.38 -32.54 -19.05
N TRP A 15 9.53 -32.44 -20.38
CA TRP A 15 9.65 -33.60 -21.27
C TRP A 15 10.88 -34.46 -20.95
N ASP A 16 12.05 -33.85 -20.78
CA ASP A 16 13.29 -34.56 -20.42
C ASP A 16 13.16 -35.32 -19.10
N THR A 17 12.39 -34.79 -18.14
CA THR A 17 12.14 -35.44 -16.86
C THR A 17 11.30 -36.70 -17.03
N ILE A 18 10.14 -36.58 -17.68
CA ILE A 18 9.19 -37.68 -17.79
C ILE A 18 9.66 -38.77 -18.77
N LEU A 19 10.35 -38.38 -19.85
CA LEU A 19 10.95 -39.33 -20.79
C LEU A 19 12.12 -40.11 -20.19
N ALA A 20 12.79 -39.55 -19.18
CA ALA A 20 13.79 -40.27 -18.38
C ALA A 20 13.18 -41.19 -17.31
N GLY A 21 11.86 -41.42 -17.32
CA GLY A 21 11.18 -42.29 -16.36
C GLY A 21 11.00 -41.67 -14.96
N ARG A 22 11.17 -40.36 -14.82
CA ARG A 22 11.02 -39.64 -13.53
C ARG A 22 9.68 -38.91 -13.46
N VAL A 23 9.18 -38.74 -12.24
CA VAL A 23 8.00 -37.90 -11.98
C VAL A 23 8.38 -36.44 -12.16
N TRP A 24 7.55 -35.69 -12.89
CA TRP A 24 7.65 -34.24 -12.98
C TRP A 24 6.50 -33.58 -12.21
N THR A 25 6.82 -32.55 -11.45
CA THR A 25 5.84 -31.73 -10.73
C THR A 25 6.15 -30.25 -10.98
N GLY A 26 5.13 -29.45 -11.25
CA GLY A 26 5.30 -28.01 -11.40
C GLY A 26 3.98 -27.26 -11.48
N GLU A 27 4.06 -25.93 -11.35
CA GLU A 27 2.94 -25.03 -11.56
C GLU A 27 3.10 -24.31 -12.90
N LEU A 28 2.02 -24.22 -13.68
CA LEU A 28 1.99 -23.48 -14.94
C LEU A 28 0.67 -22.72 -15.09
N ILE A 29 0.66 -21.78 -16.03
CA ILE A 29 -0.57 -21.17 -16.50
C ILE A 29 -1.04 -21.98 -17.69
N ASN A 30 -2.28 -22.44 -17.65
CA ASN A 30 -2.90 -23.17 -18.73
C ASN A 30 -4.13 -22.37 -19.22
N ARG A 31 -4.70 -22.80 -20.35
CA ARG A 31 -5.83 -22.14 -20.99
C ARG A 31 -7.02 -23.08 -21.07
N ARG A 32 -8.15 -22.64 -20.54
CA ARG A 32 -9.44 -23.33 -20.62
C ARG A 32 -9.97 -23.32 -22.06
N LYS A 33 -10.96 -24.17 -22.34
CA LYS A 33 -11.63 -24.23 -23.65
C LYS A 33 -12.28 -22.89 -24.06
N ASN A 34 -12.79 -22.13 -23.10
CA ASN A 34 -13.37 -20.80 -23.32
C ASN A 34 -12.31 -19.68 -23.49
N GLY A 35 -11.02 -20.02 -23.52
CA GLY A 35 -9.92 -19.07 -23.72
C GLY A 35 -9.36 -18.45 -22.45
N SER A 36 -10.02 -18.59 -21.28
CA SER A 36 -9.53 -18.00 -20.03
C SER A 36 -8.28 -18.71 -19.52
N LEU A 37 -7.41 -17.94 -18.87
CA LEU A 37 -6.20 -18.45 -18.24
C LEU A 37 -6.49 -18.93 -16.81
N TYR A 38 -5.82 -19.99 -16.38
CA TYR A 38 -5.91 -20.51 -15.02
C TYR A 38 -4.55 -21.05 -14.58
N ALA A 39 -4.25 -20.97 -13.28
CA ALA A 39 -3.06 -21.58 -12.71
C ALA A 39 -3.34 -23.06 -12.44
N GLU A 40 -2.44 -23.93 -12.89
CA GLU A 40 -2.53 -25.38 -12.80
C GLU A 40 -1.29 -25.92 -12.08
N ALA A 41 -1.52 -26.64 -10.98
CA ALA A 41 -0.51 -27.56 -10.44
C ALA A 41 -0.63 -28.88 -11.20
N LEU A 42 0.48 -29.31 -11.81
CA LEU A 42 0.53 -30.48 -12.68
C LEU A 42 1.62 -31.44 -12.18
N THR A 43 1.21 -32.68 -11.94
CA THR A 43 2.12 -33.80 -11.69
C THR A 43 1.97 -34.79 -12.84
N ILE A 44 3.07 -35.17 -13.47
CA ILE A 44 3.11 -36.17 -14.54
C ILE A 44 4.00 -37.33 -14.09
N SER A 45 3.43 -38.52 -14.02
CA SER A 45 4.12 -39.74 -13.61
C SER A 45 4.16 -40.74 -14.77
N PRO A 46 5.34 -41.25 -15.16
CA PRO A 46 5.44 -42.36 -16.09
C PRO A 46 4.96 -43.65 -15.41
N VAL A 47 4.25 -44.49 -16.16
CA VAL A 47 3.89 -45.85 -15.76
C VAL A 47 4.71 -46.81 -16.58
N THR A 48 5.49 -47.64 -15.89
CA THR A 48 6.43 -48.59 -16.50
C THR A 48 5.94 -50.02 -16.39
N ASP A 49 6.39 -50.86 -17.31
CA ASP A 49 6.22 -52.32 -17.23
C ASP A 49 7.20 -52.97 -16.25
N GLY A 50 7.13 -54.30 -16.10
CA GLY A 50 8.04 -55.07 -15.25
C GLY A 50 9.52 -55.03 -15.68
N ASN A 51 9.80 -54.52 -16.89
CA ASN A 51 11.15 -54.34 -17.44
C ASN A 51 11.61 -52.86 -17.38
N GLY A 52 10.85 -51.97 -16.73
CA GLY A 52 11.16 -50.55 -16.61
C GLY A 52 10.88 -49.73 -17.88
N ARG A 53 10.19 -50.28 -18.88
CA ARG A 53 9.82 -49.54 -20.10
C ARG A 53 8.56 -48.72 -19.86
N ILE A 54 8.59 -47.43 -20.18
CA ILE A 54 7.45 -46.52 -20.06
C ILE A 54 6.36 -46.95 -21.05
N GLN A 55 5.16 -47.26 -20.55
CA GLN A 55 3.99 -47.59 -21.38
C GLN A 55 3.05 -46.39 -21.57
N HIS A 56 2.85 -45.60 -20.53
CA HIS A 56 1.96 -44.44 -20.55
C HIS A 56 2.34 -43.41 -19.48
N PHE A 57 1.71 -42.23 -19.53
CA PHE A 57 1.87 -41.19 -18.53
C PHE A 57 0.53 -40.89 -17.88
N VAL A 58 0.53 -40.73 -16.55
CA VAL A 58 -0.62 -40.27 -15.79
C VAL A 58 -0.37 -38.82 -15.38
N ALA A 59 -1.32 -37.93 -15.68
CA ALA A 59 -1.25 -36.52 -15.34
C ALA A 59 -2.34 -36.18 -14.32
N ILE A 60 -1.94 -35.71 -13.13
CA ILE A 60 -2.83 -35.15 -12.13
C ILE A 60 -2.77 -33.64 -12.28
N LYS A 61 -3.94 -33.02 -12.53
CA LYS A 61 -4.10 -31.59 -12.73
C LYS A 61 -5.00 -31.03 -11.66
N GLN A 62 -4.50 -30.05 -10.92
CA GLN A 62 -5.28 -29.30 -9.95
C GLN A 62 -5.32 -27.84 -10.36
N ASP A 63 -6.52 -27.30 -10.50
CA ASP A 63 -6.69 -25.86 -10.63
C ASP A 63 -6.38 -25.20 -9.29
N ILE A 64 -5.36 -24.35 -9.27
CA ILE A 64 -4.89 -23.64 -8.08
C ILE A 64 -5.15 -22.13 -8.18
N SER A 65 -5.96 -21.69 -9.15
CA SER A 65 -6.23 -20.27 -9.39
C SER A 65 -6.85 -19.59 -8.18
N GLU A 66 -7.84 -20.23 -7.55
CA GLU A 66 -8.49 -19.72 -6.34
C GLU A 66 -7.51 -19.66 -5.15
N ARG A 67 -6.70 -20.71 -4.97
CA ARG A 67 -5.66 -20.72 -3.93
C ARG A 67 -4.70 -19.54 -4.10
N LYS A 68 -4.18 -19.31 -5.31
CA LYS A 68 -3.28 -18.19 -5.59
C LYS A 68 -3.94 -16.83 -5.41
N ALA A 69 -5.16 -16.67 -5.89
CA ALA A 69 -5.92 -15.43 -5.70
C ALA A 69 -6.16 -15.14 -4.21
N ASN A 70 -6.42 -16.17 -3.41
CA ASN A 70 -6.57 -16.04 -1.96
C ASN A 70 -5.23 -15.69 -1.28
N GLU A 71 -4.13 -16.31 -1.68
CA GLU A 71 -2.78 -15.97 -1.20
C GLU A 71 -2.42 -14.50 -1.50
N GLU A 72 -2.63 -14.05 -2.74
CA GLU A 72 -2.42 -12.66 -3.16
C GLU A 72 -3.33 -11.71 -2.36
N ARG A 73 -4.60 -12.07 -2.17
CA ARG A 73 -5.54 -11.29 -1.37
C ARG A 73 -5.08 -11.19 0.08
N VAL A 74 -4.61 -12.28 0.70
CA VAL A 74 -4.08 -12.27 2.06
C VAL A 74 -2.85 -11.37 2.16
N GLN A 75 -1.93 -11.46 1.20
CA GLN A 75 -0.76 -10.56 1.14
C GLN A 75 -1.17 -9.10 0.98
N HIS A 76 -2.17 -8.82 0.17
CA HIS A 76 -2.69 -7.48 -0.05
C HIS A 76 -3.32 -6.92 1.23
N LEU A 77 -4.20 -7.69 1.89
CA LEU A 77 -4.86 -7.32 3.14
C LEU A 77 -3.88 -7.12 4.31
N ALA A 78 -2.72 -7.78 4.29
CA ALA A 78 -1.67 -7.58 5.28
C ALA A 78 -1.00 -6.20 5.16
N HIS A 79 -1.02 -5.59 3.97
CA HIS A 79 -0.27 -4.37 3.64
C HIS A 79 -1.13 -3.17 3.24
N HIS A 80 -2.43 -3.35 3.00
CA HIS A 80 -3.35 -2.30 2.57
C HIS A 80 -4.57 -2.19 3.49
N ASP A 81 -5.10 -0.98 3.57
CA ASP A 81 -6.35 -0.66 4.24
C ASP A 81 -7.53 -1.16 3.41
N GLN A 82 -8.44 -1.90 4.04
CA GLN A 82 -9.52 -2.59 3.32
C GLN A 82 -10.55 -1.65 2.70
N LEU A 83 -10.68 -0.43 3.23
CA LEU A 83 -11.67 0.53 2.75
C LEU A 83 -11.16 1.36 1.57
N THR A 84 -9.93 1.87 1.70
CA THR A 84 -9.35 2.84 0.77
C THR A 84 -8.33 2.24 -0.20
N ASP A 85 -7.93 0.99 0.01
CA ASP A 85 -6.86 0.31 -0.72
C ASP A 85 -5.47 0.97 -0.60
N LEU A 86 -5.35 1.99 0.24
CA LEU A 86 -4.07 2.65 0.53
C LEU A 86 -3.18 1.72 1.36
N PRO A 87 -1.85 1.88 1.29
CA PRO A 87 -0.92 1.33 2.27
C PRO A 87 -1.43 1.50 3.71
N ASN A 88 -1.42 0.42 4.48
CA ASN A 88 -1.73 0.44 5.90
C ASN A 88 -0.49 0.79 6.74
N ARG A 89 -0.63 0.74 8.06
CA ARG A 89 0.48 1.01 9.00
C ARG A 89 1.72 0.15 8.76
N SER A 90 1.54 -1.12 8.38
CA SER A 90 2.65 -2.06 8.15
C SER A 90 3.47 -1.63 6.93
N LEU A 91 2.81 -1.43 5.80
CA LEU A 91 3.47 -1.02 4.55
C LEU A 91 4.06 0.40 4.65
N LEU A 92 3.39 1.32 5.33
CA LEU A 92 3.93 2.66 5.59
C LEU A 92 5.24 2.58 6.39
N SER A 93 5.26 1.77 7.45
CA SER A 93 6.44 1.63 8.32
C SER A 93 7.63 1.03 7.56
N ASP A 94 7.39 0.03 6.71
CA ASP A 94 8.40 -0.54 5.82
C ASP A 94 8.95 0.52 4.85
N ARG A 95 8.07 1.25 4.15
CA ARG A 95 8.49 2.31 3.22
C ARG A 95 9.25 3.45 3.91
N LEU A 96 8.81 3.85 5.11
CA LEU A 96 9.52 4.86 5.90
C LEU A 96 10.90 4.34 6.33
N PHE A 97 11.01 3.09 6.78
CA PHE A 97 12.29 2.49 7.12
C PHE A 97 13.26 2.50 5.93
N GLN A 98 12.79 2.10 4.74
CA GLN A 98 13.58 2.12 3.51
C GLN A 98 13.99 3.54 3.12
N ALA A 99 13.07 4.51 3.18
CA ALA A 99 13.34 5.91 2.87
C ALA A 99 14.41 6.51 3.81
N LEU A 100 14.33 6.22 5.11
CA LEU A 100 15.33 6.66 6.09
C LEU A 100 16.71 6.03 5.83
N ALA A 101 16.74 4.74 5.49
CA ALA A 101 17.99 4.06 5.15
C ALA A 101 18.65 4.64 3.88
N GLN A 102 17.85 5.01 2.87
CA GLN A 102 18.34 5.69 1.67
C GLN A 102 18.82 7.10 1.99
N ALA A 103 18.01 7.91 2.68
CA ALA A 103 18.35 9.28 3.06
C ALA A 103 19.62 9.34 3.92
N ARG A 104 19.84 8.39 4.82
CA ARG A 104 21.07 8.29 5.61
C ARG A 104 22.32 8.08 4.74
N ARG A 105 22.22 7.24 3.70
CA ARG A 105 23.33 6.99 2.76
C ARG A 105 23.62 8.22 1.90
N ASP A 106 22.57 8.89 1.43
CA ASP A 106 22.68 9.99 0.48
C ASP A 106 22.81 11.37 1.14
N ARG A 107 22.76 11.42 2.49
CA ARG A 107 22.59 12.66 3.27
C ARG A 107 21.35 13.47 2.82
N GLY A 108 20.29 12.74 2.46
CA GLY A 108 19.01 13.28 2.04
C GLY A 108 18.08 13.62 3.22
N THR A 109 16.93 14.20 2.88
CA THR A 109 15.88 14.61 3.82
C THR A 109 14.58 13.90 3.47
N VAL A 110 13.84 13.46 4.48
CA VAL A 110 12.52 12.81 4.36
C VAL A 110 11.51 13.64 5.14
N ALA A 111 10.30 13.83 4.61
CA ALA A 111 9.21 14.42 5.38
C ALA A 111 8.07 13.42 5.59
N LEU A 112 7.52 13.42 6.79
CA LEU A 112 6.35 12.65 7.17
C LEU A 112 5.25 13.61 7.61
N MET A 113 4.09 13.49 7.01
CA MET A 113 2.92 14.31 7.32
C MET A 113 1.83 13.43 7.91
N PHE A 114 1.40 13.73 9.13
CA PHE A 114 0.21 13.13 9.72
C PHE A 114 -0.98 14.05 9.45
N LEU A 115 -2.05 13.52 8.88
CA LEU A 115 -3.24 14.26 8.48
C LEU A 115 -4.47 13.61 9.11
N ASP A 116 -5.31 14.43 9.72
CA ASP A 116 -6.61 14.01 10.23
C ASP A 116 -7.70 14.91 9.67
N LEU A 117 -8.84 14.30 9.31
CA LEU A 117 -9.97 15.02 8.75
C LEU A 117 -10.76 15.74 9.84
N ASP A 118 -10.77 17.06 9.74
CA ASP A 118 -11.47 17.91 10.68
C ASP A 118 -12.98 17.67 10.61
N SER A 119 -13.63 17.39 11.74
CA SER A 119 -15.09 17.21 11.81
C SER A 119 -15.63 16.03 10.99
N PHE A 120 -14.85 14.96 10.80
CA PHE A 120 -15.33 13.73 10.16
C PHE A 120 -16.43 13.03 10.96
N LYS A 121 -16.31 12.96 12.30
CA LYS A 121 -17.32 12.32 13.16
C LYS A 121 -18.74 12.87 12.96
N PRO A 122 -18.99 14.19 12.96
CA PRO A 122 -20.29 14.76 12.60
C PRO A 122 -20.87 14.28 11.26
N VAL A 123 -20.03 13.99 10.25
CA VAL A 123 -20.48 13.44 8.97
C VAL A 123 -21.09 12.05 9.18
N ASN A 124 -20.41 11.16 9.91
CA ASN A 124 -20.94 9.84 10.25
C ASN A 124 -22.23 9.94 11.07
N ASP A 125 -22.23 10.81 12.09
CA ASP A 125 -23.36 10.96 13.00
C ASP A 125 -24.61 11.51 12.26
N THR A 126 -24.42 12.31 11.20
CA THR A 126 -25.53 12.96 10.46
C THR A 126 -25.96 12.20 9.22
N LEU A 127 -25.01 11.63 8.46
CA LEU A 127 -25.24 11.03 7.13
C LEU A 127 -25.06 9.51 7.12
N GLY A 128 -24.63 8.92 8.24
CA GLY A 128 -24.38 7.48 8.37
C GLY A 128 -22.98 7.06 7.94
N HIS A 129 -22.56 5.90 8.45
CA HIS A 129 -21.22 5.35 8.22
C HIS A 129 -20.97 5.03 6.73
N ASP A 130 -21.98 4.61 5.97
CA ASP A 130 -21.80 4.32 4.53
C ASP A 130 -21.35 5.57 3.74
N ILE A 131 -21.89 6.74 4.07
CA ILE A 131 -21.50 8.02 3.47
C ILE A 131 -20.09 8.43 3.95
N GLY A 132 -19.78 8.20 5.22
CA GLY A 132 -18.42 8.41 5.73
C GLY A 132 -17.37 7.54 5.05
N ASP A 133 -17.70 6.28 4.80
CA ASP A 133 -16.82 5.33 4.10
C ASP A 133 -16.58 5.75 2.65
N LEU A 134 -17.62 6.22 1.96
CA LEU A 134 -17.47 6.83 0.62
C LEU A 134 -16.63 8.10 0.67
N LEU A 135 -16.78 8.93 1.71
CA LEU A 135 -15.97 10.13 1.89
C LEU A 135 -14.49 9.78 2.07
N LEU A 136 -14.18 8.78 2.88
CA LEU A 136 -12.80 8.32 3.09
C LEU A 136 -12.16 7.81 1.79
N LYS A 137 -12.92 7.12 0.94
CA LYS A 137 -12.46 6.68 -0.40
C LYS A 137 -12.16 7.87 -1.31
N GLU A 138 -13.05 8.86 -1.36
CA GLU A 138 -12.84 10.06 -2.17
C GLU A 138 -11.68 10.92 -1.65
N VAL A 139 -11.52 11.00 -0.33
CA VAL A 139 -10.36 11.63 0.31
C VAL A 139 -9.08 10.91 -0.10
N ALA A 140 -9.03 9.58 0.01
CA ALA A 140 -7.86 8.79 -0.38
C ALA A 140 -7.44 9.07 -1.83
N LEU A 141 -8.39 9.02 -2.77
CA LEU A 141 -8.15 9.31 -4.17
C LEU A 141 -7.63 10.75 -4.37
N ARG A 142 -8.23 11.72 -3.68
CA ARG A 142 -7.83 13.12 -3.79
C ARG A 142 -6.43 13.38 -3.24
N LEU A 143 -6.07 12.75 -2.12
CA LEU A 143 -4.73 12.83 -1.54
C LEU A 143 -3.69 12.19 -2.47
N GLN A 144 -3.97 11.01 -3.04
CA GLN A 144 -3.08 10.37 -4.03
C GLN A 144 -2.80 11.29 -5.22
N ASN A 145 -3.82 11.97 -5.75
CA ASN A 145 -3.66 12.91 -6.87
C ASN A 145 -2.83 14.16 -6.51
N CYS A 146 -2.66 14.48 -5.22
CA CYS A 146 -1.84 15.61 -4.77
C CYS A 146 -0.37 15.24 -4.60
N VAL A 147 -0.06 13.94 -4.54
CA VAL A 147 1.28 13.41 -4.29
C VAL A 147 1.87 12.91 -5.61
N PRO A 148 2.83 13.64 -6.20
CA PRO A 148 3.15 13.49 -7.63
C PRO A 148 4.15 12.38 -7.96
N ARG A 149 4.86 11.82 -6.98
CA ARG A 149 5.96 10.86 -7.20
C ARG A 149 5.56 9.47 -6.78
N GLU A 150 5.97 8.47 -7.55
CA GLU A 150 5.81 7.05 -7.19
C GLU A 150 6.58 6.67 -5.91
N SER A 151 7.66 7.40 -5.61
CA SER A 151 8.43 7.22 -4.37
C SER A 151 7.69 7.70 -3.12
N ASP A 152 6.73 8.61 -3.30
CA ASP A 152 5.96 9.17 -2.19
C ASP A 152 4.77 8.26 -1.90
N THR A 153 4.31 8.25 -0.65
CA THR A 153 3.28 7.32 -0.20
C THR A 153 2.17 8.06 0.51
N VAL A 154 0.92 7.75 0.16
CA VAL A 154 -0.27 8.09 0.96
C VAL A 154 -0.73 6.80 1.62
N ALA A 155 -0.87 6.80 2.94
CA ALA A 155 -1.30 5.67 3.75
C ALA A 155 -2.51 6.06 4.60
N ARG A 156 -3.34 5.09 4.96
CA ARG A 156 -4.41 5.26 5.95
C ARG A 156 -4.10 4.38 7.17
N LEU A 157 -4.07 4.98 8.35
CA LEU A 157 -3.74 4.27 9.59
C LEU A 157 -4.98 3.73 10.32
N GLY A 158 -6.15 4.27 10.00
CA GLY A 158 -7.44 3.91 10.58
C GLY A 158 -8.32 5.16 10.74
N GLY A 159 -9.63 4.98 10.92
CA GLY A 159 -10.55 6.11 11.12
C GLY A 159 -10.43 7.16 10.01
N ASP A 160 -10.19 8.40 10.40
CA ASP A 160 -9.95 9.59 9.58
C ASP A 160 -8.47 9.99 9.48
N GLU A 161 -7.55 9.11 9.90
CA GLU A 161 -6.11 9.37 9.93
C GLU A 161 -5.40 8.87 8.68
N PHE A 162 -4.74 9.80 8.00
CA PHE A 162 -3.89 9.56 6.83
C PHE A 162 -2.46 9.98 7.13
N VAL A 163 -1.49 9.29 6.51
CA VAL A 163 -0.09 9.68 6.58
C VAL A 163 0.49 9.79 5.18
N ILE A 164 1.19 10.89 4.92
CA ILE A 164 1.89 11.14 3.68
C ILE A 164 3.39 11.10 3.95
N LEU A 165 4.09 10.21 3.24
CA LEU A 165 5.54 10.10 3.24
C LEU A 165 6.08 10.73 1.96
N LEU A 166 6.89 11.77 2.10
CA LEU A 166 7.70 12.32 1.03
C LEU A 166 9.10 11.74 1.16
N ALA A 167 9.39 10.71 0.38
CA ALA A 167 10.58 9.87 0.55
C ALA A 167 11.89 10.61 0.26
N GLN A 168 11.82 11.72 -0.48
CA GLN A 168 12.97 12.57 -0.74
C GLN A 168 12.52 14.02 -0.97
N ILE A 169 12.95 14.92 -0.08
CA ILE A 169 12.80 16.36 -0.23
C ILE A 169 14.17 17.05 -0.20
N GLU A 170 14.31 18.20 -0.84
CA GLU A 170 15.55 18.98 -0.80
C GLU A 170 15.57 19.90 0.43
N LYS A 171 14.40 20.45 0.78
CA LYS A 171 14.24 21.38 1.89
C LYS A 171 12.87 21.21 2.55
N ALA A 172 12.77 21.60 3.83
CA ALA A 172 11.50 21.57 4.57
C ALA A 172 10.38 22.38 3.87
N ALA A 173 10.71 23.39 3.07
CA ALA A 173 9.73 24.15 2.29
C ALA A 173 9.01 23.30 1.22
N ASP A 174 9.60 22.20 0.74
CA ASP A 174 8.94 21.31 -0.22
C ASP A 174 7.75 20.60 0.44
N ALA A 175 7.91 20.22 1.71
CA ALA A 175 6.83 19.68 2.53
C ALA A 175 5.70 20.71 2.72
N VAL A 176 6.01 21.99 2.86
CA VAL A 176 5.00 23.06 2.94
C VAL A 176 4.19 23.15 1.65
N VAL A 177 4.84 23.07 0.49
CA VAL A 177 4.15 23.13 -0.81
C VAL A 177 3.16 21.97 -0.94
N VAL A 178 3.56 20.75 -0.57
CA VAL A 178 2.66 19.60 -0.62
C VAL A 178 1.54 19.73 0.42
N ALA A 179 1.83 20.13 1.66
CA ALA A 179 0.81 20.34 2.69
C ALA A 179 -0.25 21.36 2.26
N GLY A 180 0.17 22.49 1.65
CA GLY A 180 -0.75 23.49 1.11
C GLY A 180 -1.64 22.93 -0.01
N LYS A 181 -1.08 22.10 -0.91
CA LYS A 181 -1.86 21.42 -1.96
C LYS A 181 -2.89 20.46 -1.37
N LEU A 182 -2.51 19.66 -0.36
CA LEU A 182 -3.41 18.73 0.31
C LEU A 182 -4.58 19.46 0.97
N LEU A 183 -4.31 20.52 1.74
CA LEU A 183 -5.35 21.33 2.38
C LEU A 183 -6.30 21.97 1.35
N ALA A 184 -5.76 22.63 0.33
CA ALA A 184 -6.56 23.25 -0.73
C ALA A 184 -7.38 22.23 -1.54
N ALA A 185 -6.90 20.99 -1.64
CA ALA A 185 -7.66 19.91 -2.27
C ALA A 185 -8.81 19.43 -1.35
N LEU A 186 -8.57 19.26 -0.05
CA LEU A 186 -9.58 18.85 0.91
C LEU A 186 -10.70 19.88 1.08
N GLU A 187 -10.38 21.17 1.06
CA GLU A 187 -11.38 22.25 1.15
C GLU A 187 -12.41 22.25 0.01
N ARG A 188 -12.10 21.63 -1.13
CA ARG A 188 -13.07 21.50 -2.22
C ARG A 188 -14.21 20.58 -1.77
N PRO A 189 -15.48 20.95 -1.97
CA PRO A 189 -16.59 20.10 -1.58
C PRO A 189 -16.52 18.69 -2.21
N PHE A 190 -16.88 17.68 -1.43
CA PHE A 190 -17.06 16.30 -1.88
C PHE A 190 -18.51 16.10 -2.28
N LEU A 191 -18.73 15.54 -3.47
CA LEU A 191 -20.06 15.18 -3.98
C LEU A 191 -20.23 13.67 -3.83
N ILE A 192 -21.06 13.25 -2.88
CA ILE A 192 -21.29 11.84 -2.57
C ILE A 192 -22.78 11.56 -2.70
N GLY A 193 -23.17 10.98 -3.84
CA GLY A 193 -24.57 10.85 -4.21
C GLY A 193 -25.26 12.23 -4.22
N PRO A 194 -26.33 12.44 -3.41
CA PRO A 194 -27.01 13.72 -3.31
C PRO A 194 -26.34 14.70 -2.32
N HIS A 195 -25.33 14.28 -1.57
CA HIS A 195 -24.73 15.07 -0.50
C HIS A 195 -23.55 15.90 -0.99
N ARG A 196 -23.52 17.18 -0.59
CA ARG A 196 -22.37 18.06 -0.74
C ARG A 196 -21.71 18.26 0.63
N ILE A 197 -20.57 17.62 0.83
CA ILE A 197 -19.86 17.60 2.12
C ILE A 197 -18.65 18.52 2.03
N SER A 198 -18.49 19.40 3.00
CA SER A 198 -17.30 20.26 3.12
C SER A 198 -16.54 19.84 4.37
N ILE A 199 -15.27 19.49 4.20
CA ILE A 199 -14.39 19.04 5.27
C ILE A 199 -13.02 19.69 5.07
N SER A 200 -12.22 19.78 6.11
CA SER A 200 -10.83 20.24 6.04
C SER A 200 -9.90 19.19 6.66
N GLY A 201 -8.60 19.46 6.65
CA GLY A 201 -7.62 18.61 7.32
C GLY A 201 -6.74 19.41 8.27
N SER A 202 -6.31 18.77 9.34
CA SER A 202 -5.21 19.26 10.18
C SER A 202 -3.96 18.43 9.89
N ILE A 203 -2.83 19.08 9.60
CA ILE A 203 -1.59 18.41 9.20
C ILE A 203 -0.45 18.68 10.20
N GLY A 204 0.21 17.63 10.65
CA GLY A 204 1.46 17.70 11.40
C GLY A 204 2.63 17.20 10.58
N ILE A 205 3.76 17.91 10.58
CA ILE A 205 4.92 17.61 9.73
C ILE A 205 6.15 17.32 10.59
N ALA A 206 6.73 16.13 10.47
CA ALA A 206 8.06 15.79 10.96
C ALA A 206 9.03 15.62 9.79
N VAL A 207 10.31 15.94 9.99
CA VAL A 207 11.33 15.97 8.94
C VAL A 207 12.57 15.26 9.46
N TYR A 208 13.02 14.22 8.78
CA TYR A 208 14.31 13.58 9.03
C TYR A 208 15.43 14.44 8.42
N PRO A 209 16.57 14.65 9.10
CA PRO A 209 16.89 14.16 10.45
C PRO A 209 16.45 15.09 11.59
N GLN A 210 15.96 16.30 11.29
CA GLN A 210 15.73 17.36 12.28
C GLN A 210 14.75 16.99 13.42
N HIS A 211 13.69 16.25 13.11
CA HIS A 211 12.61 15.90 14.02
C HIS A 211 12.63 14.43 14.42
N GLY A 212 13.76 13.74 14.22
CA GLY A 212 13.93 12.33 14.56
C GLY A 212 14.61 11.54 13.45
N ASP A 213 15.18 10.41 13.85
CA ASP A 213 16.06 9.52 13.10
C ASP A 213 15.54 8.08 12.99
N GLU A 214 14.44 7.79 13.69
CA GLU A 214 13.73 6.51 13.67
C GLU A 214 12.26 6.66 13.26
N VAL A 215 11.71 5.58 12.70
CA VAL A 215 10.31 5.45 12.23
C VAL A 215 9.31 5.89 13.31
N ASN A 216 9.40 5.33 14.50
CA ASN A 216 8.45 5.60 15.60
C ASN A 216 8.55 7.05 16.11
N GLN A 217 9.77 7.59 16.15
CA GLN A 217 10.01 8.97 16.58
C GLN A 217 9.35 9.95 15.60
N LEU A 218 9.54 9.76 14.30
CA LEU A 218 8.95 10.63 13.27
C LEU A 218 7.43 10.54 13.24
N LEU A 219 6.86 9.33 13.33
CA LEU A 219 5.40 9.13 13.42
C LEU A 219 4.81 9.87 14.63
N LYS A 220 5.42 9.68 15.81
CA LYS A 220 4.99 10.34 17.05
C LYS A 220 5.09 11.86 16.95
N ASN A 221 6.19 12.39 16.43
CA ASN A 221 6.41 13.82 16.32
C ASN A 221 5.48 14.47 15.29
N ALA A 222 5.18 13.79 14.19
CA ALA A 222 4.19 14.25 13.21
C ALA A 222 2.78 14.27 13.81
N ASP A 223 2.39 13.24 14.57
CA ASP A 223 1.11 13.19 15.28
C ASP A 223 0.96 14.32 16.32
N ILE A 224 1.99 14.55 17.15
CA ILE A 224 2.01 15.69 18.10
C ILE A 224 1.82 17.02 17.36
N ALA A 225 2.53 17.22 16.24
CA ALA A 225 2.40 18.43 15.43
C ALA A 225 0.98 18.60 14.86
N MET A 226 0.34 17.50 14.44
CA MET A 226 -1.02 17.50 13.91
C MET A 226 -2.03 17.85 15.01
N TYR A 227 -1.86 17.30 16.20
CA TYR A 227 -2.66 17.67 17.36
C TYR A 227 -2.55 19.18 17.66
N HIS A 228 -1.36 19.76 17.56
CA HIS A 228 -1.18 21.21 17.67
C HIS A 228 -1.85 21.99 16.53
N ALA A 229 -1.88 21.47 15.30
CA ALA A 229 -2.64 22.06 14.20
C ALA A 229 -4.15 22.09 14.49
N LYS A 230 -4.71 20.99 15.04
CA LYS A 230 -6.11 20.96 15.49
C LYS A 230 -6.40 22.02 16.55
N LYS A 231 -5.52 22.16 17.54
CA LYS A 231 -5.66 23.18 18.61
C LYS A 231 -5.52 24.61 18.10
N ALA A 232 -4.78 24.83 17.02
CA ALA A 232 -4.54 26.15 16.44
C ALA A 232 -5.67 26.66 15.54
N GLY A 233 -6.82 25.97 15.53
CA GLY A 233 -7.99 26.38 14.75
C GLY A 233 -8.35 25.45 13.60
N ARG A 234 -7.67 24.30 13.45
CA ARG A 234 -7.86 23.33 12.36
C ARG A 234 -7.52 23.90 10.98
N ASN A 235 -7.75 23.13 9.90
CA ASN A 235 -7.50 23.54 8.52
C ASN A 235 -6.14 24.21 8.28
N CYS A 236 -5.09 23.64 8.87
CA CYS A 236 -3.75 24.18 8.78
C CYS A 236 -2.71 23.09 8.96
N TYR A 237 -1.46 23.45 8.70
CA TYR A 237 -0.32 22.60 9.03
C TYR A 237 0.53 23.19 10.15
N ARG A 238 1.25 22.31 10.85
CA ARG A 238 2.29 22.67 11.82
C ARG A 238 3.48 21.73 11.66
N PHE A 239 4.69 22.29 11.70
CA PHE A 239 5.88 21.47 11.92
C PHE A 239 5.95 21.04 13.38
N PHE A 240 6.50 19.86 13.61
CA PHE A 240 6.94 19.48 14.93
C PHE A 240 7.94 20.53 15.44
N ARG A 241 7.73 20.94 16.68
CA ARG A 241 8.67 21.77 17.43
C ARG A 241 8.86 21.10 18.76
N GLU A 242 10.11 20.84 19.09
CA GLU A 242 10.45 20.39 20.43
C GLU A 242 10.10 21.55 21.39
N VAL A 243 9.26 21.28 22.39
CA VAL A 243 9.00 22.25 23.43
C VAL A 243 10.26 22.25 24.29
N THR A 244 11.21 23.14 23.99
CA THR A 244 12.25 23.46 24.96
C THR A 244 11.56 24.02 26.19
N GLU A 245 11.56 23.26 27.28
CA GLU A 245 11.42 23.82 28.61
C GLU A 245 12.54 24.84 28.79
N THR A 246 12.26 26.11 28.49
CA THR A 246 12.99 27.19 29.14
C THR A 246 12.67 27.07 30.62
N ALA A 247 13.55 26.38 31.35
CA ALA A 247 13.68 26.53 32.79
C ALA A 247 13.74 28.04 33.06
N GLY A 248 12.73 28.56 33.75
CA GLY A 248 12.72 29.94 34.21
C GLY A 248 13.97 30.18 35.04
N VAL A 249 14.76 31.18 34.63
CA VAL A 249 15.72 31.86 35.50
C VAL A 249 14.98 32.98 36.22
#